data_AF-A0AAV7AN24-F1
#
_entry.id   AF-A0AAV7AN24-F1
#
_cell.length_a   1.000
_cell.length_b   1.000
_cell.length_c   1.000
_cell.angle_alpha   90.00
_cell.angle_beta   90.00
_cell.angle_gamma   90.00
#
_symmetry.space_group_name_H-M   'P 1'
#
loop_
_entity.id
_entity.type
_entity.pdbx_description
1 polymer ?
#
loop_
_entity_poly.entity_id
_entity_poly.type
_entity_poly.pdbx_seq_one_letter_code
_entity_poly.pdbx_strand_id
1 'polypeptide(L)'
;MELPPSTEETLYQEISSGLKNGNINNNANRYSHRGSATLSPKLNKVNVIARKLNYVERVVLEIIETERMYVQDLRSIVEDYLGGIIDKHELPMKPEQVSALFGNIEDIYELNR
;
A
#
# COMPACT_ATOMS: atom_id res chain seq x y z
N MET A 1 -11.28 8.02 -35.09
CA MET A 1 -12.55 8.07 -34.34
C MET A 1 -12.37 7.12 -33.18
N GLU A 2 -11.93 7.61 -32.02
CA GLU A 2 -11.71 6.77 -30.84
C GLU A 2 -13.07 6.35 -30.27
N LEU A 3 -13.22 5.05 -30.04
CA LEU A 3 -14.38 4.50 -29.34
C LEU A 3 -14.34 4.96 -27.87
N PRO A 4 -15.46 5.42 -27.28
CA PRO A 4 -15.48 5.77 -25.87
C PRO A 4 -15.13 4.53 -25.03
N PRO A 5 -14.33 4.68 -23.96
CA PRO A 5 -14.00 3.57 -23.08
C PRO A 5 -15.27 2.96 -22.51
N SER A 6 -15.25 1.64 -22.35
CA SER A 6 -16.38 0.93 -21.75
C SER A 6 -16.68 1.50 -20.35
N THR A 7 -17.95 1.44 -19.93
CA THR A 7 -18.37 1.92 -18.59
C THR A 7 -17.58 1.27 -17.46
N GLU A 8 -17.07 0.05 -17.67
CA GLU A 8 -16.22 -0.67 -16.73
C GLU A 8 -14.80 -0.07 -16.67
N GLU A 9 -14.14 0.17 -17.81
CA GLU A 9 -12.81 0.80 -17.85
C GLU A 9 -12.79 2.16 -17.16
N THR A 10 -13.84 2.95 -17.36
CA THR A 10 -13.99 4.26 -16.69
C THR A 10 -14.07 4.10 -15.17
N LEU A 11 -14.76 3.07 -14.69
CA LEU A 11 -14.93 2.76 -13.27
C LEU A 11 -13.61 2.33 -12.64
N TYR A 12 -12.84 1.46 -13.31
CA TYR A 12 -11.51 1.03 -12.87
C TYR A 12 -10.52 2.20 -12.78
N GLN A 13 -10.53 3.10 -13.77
CA GLN A 13 -9.70 4.31 -13.77
C GLN A 13 -10.05 5.24 -12.60
N GLU A 14 -11.34 5.39 -12.30
CA GLU A 14 -11.86 6.26 -11.23
C GLU A 14 -11.57 5.68 -9.83
N ILE A 15 -11.61 4.36 -9.66
CA ILE A 15 -11.17 3.68 -8.43
C ILE A 15 -9.66 3.82 -8.25
N SER A 16 -8.88 3.54 -9.30
CA SER A 16 -7.41 3.58 -9.25
C SER A 16 -6.90 4.99 -8.94
N SER A 17 -7.56 6.02 -9.46
CA SER A 17 -7.26 7.43 -9.13
C SER A 17 -7.74 7.84 -7.72
N GLY A 18 -8.77 7.19 -7.19
CA GLY A 18 -9.21 7.35 -5.80
C GLY A 18 -8.19 6.81 -4.78
N LEU A 19 -7.55 5.68 -5.09
CA LEU A 19 -6.56 5.00 -4.24
C LEU A 19 -5.17 5.70 -4.31
N LYS A 20 -4.73 6.13 -5.49
CA LYS A 20 -3.43 6.79 -5.72
C LYS A 20 -3.21 8.13 -4.97
N ASN A 21 -4.26 8.71 -4.39
CA ASN A 21 -4.20 10.02 -3.72
C ASN A 21 -4.18 9.92 -2.17
N GLY A 22 -4.10 8.70 -1.62
CA GLY A 22 -3.96 8.46 -0.18
C GLY A 22 -2.49 8.45 0.21
N ASN A 23 -1.92 9.59 0.57
CA ASN A 23 -0.68 9.62 1.35
C ASN A 23 -1.04 9.20 2.79
N ILE A 24 -1.10 7.89 3.04
CA ILE A 24 -1.44 7.33 4.36
C ILE A 24 -0.18 7.40 5.22
N ASN A 25 0.01 8.54 5.87
CA ASN A 25 0.99 8.67 6.95
C ASN A 25 0.45 7.93 8.19
N ASN A 26 0.83 6.66 8.37
CA ASN A 26 0.53 5.91 9.59
C ASN A 26 1.50 6.33 10.72
N ASN A 27 1.29 7.52 11.26
CA ASN A 27 1.72 7.83 12.62
C ASN A 27 0.49 8.19 13.45
N ALA A 28 -0.10 7.19 14.11
CA ALA A 28 -1.10 7.43 15.13
C ALA A 28 -1.06 6.36 16.21
N ASN A 29 -0.08 6.45 17.11
CA ASN A 29 -0.34 6.09 18.49
C ASN A 29 -0.84 7.34 19.23
N ARG A 30 -2.16 7.54 19.32
CA ARG A 30 -2.77 8.44 20.31
C ARG A 30 -4.14 7.93 20.75
N TYR A 31 -4.17 7.41 21.97
CA TYR A 31 -5.36 7.42 22.83
C TYR A 31 -6.05 8.78 22.76
N SER A 32 -7.29 8.88 22.22
CA SER A 32 -8.35 9.76 22.75
C SER A 32 -9.64 9.70 21.90
N HIS A 33 -10.72 9.36 22.60
CA HIS A 33 -12.08 9.88 22.51
C HIS A 33 -12.79 10.08 21.15
N ARG A 34 -13.83 9.26 20.96
CA ARG A 34 -15.20 9.63 20.53
C ARG A 34 -15.33 10.99 19.83
N GLY A 35 -15.32 10.96 18.50
CA GLY A 35 -15.72 12.09 17.67
C GLY A 35 -15.90 11.63 16.22
N SER A 36 -17.15 11.64 15.78
CA SER A 36 -17.63 11.54 14.40
C SER A 36 -16.53 11.56 13.32
N ALA A 37 -16.18 10.39 12.79
CA ALA A 37 -15.35 10.30 11.59
C ALA A 37 -16.16 10.85 10.41
N THR A 38 -15.97 12.12 10.08
CA THR A 38 -16.33 12.66 8.77
C THR A 38 -15.40 12.02 7.75
N LEU A 39 -15.76 10.79 7.34
CA LEU A 39 -15.15 10.06 6.25
C LEU A 39 -15.07 11.01 5.05
N SER A 40 -13.86 11.27 4.57
CA SER A 40 -13.62 12.24 3.51
C SER A 40 -14.47 11.88 2.29
N PRO A 41 -14.96 12.86 1.50
CA PRO A 41 -15.83 12.61 0.34
C PRO A 41 -15.26 11.57 -0.64
N LYS A 42 -13.92 11.47 -0.71
CA LYS A 42 -13.17 10.53 -1.53
C LYS A 42 -13.32 9.09 -1.06
N LEU A 43 -13.26 8.84 0.25
CA LEU A 43 -13.42 7.50 0.83
C LEU A 43 -14.87 6.99 0.71
N ASN A 44 -15.84 7.91 0.82
CA ASN A 44 -17.25 7.60 0.54
C ASN A 44 -17.48 7.23 -0.93
N LYS A 45 -16.79 7.90 -1.87
CA LYS A 45 -16.90 7.61 -3.30
C LYS A 45 -16.30 6.24 -3.65
N VAL A 46 -15.14 5.89 -3.10
CA VAL A 46 -14.53 4.55 -3.25
C VAL A 46 -15.45 3.46 -2.69
N ASN A 47 -16.04 3.68 -1.50
CA ASN A 47 -16.99 2.75 -0.90
C ASN A 47 -18.28 2.57 -1.74
N VAL A 48 -18.80 3.65 -2.32
CA VAL A 48 -20.00 3.59 -3.19
C VAL A 48 -19.69 2.85 -4.49
N ILE A 49 -18.49 3.02 -5.05
CA ILE A 49 -18.07 2.30 -6.26
C ILE A 49 -17.82 0.81 -5.95
N ALA A 50 -17.16 0.50 -4.83
CA ALA A 50 -16.93 -0.89 -4.39
C ALA A 50 -18.23 -1.68 -4.17
N ARG A 51 -19.32 -1.00 -3.79
CA ARG A 51 -20.66 -1.62 -3.67
C ARG A 51 -21.33 -1.93 -5.02
N LYS A 52 -20.91 -1.29 -6.11
CA LYS A 52 -21.43 -1.54 -7.47
C LYS A 52 -20.69 -2.66 -8.21
N LEU A 53 -19.53 -3.07 -7.69
CA LEU A 53 -18.72 -4.13 -8.26
C LEU A 53 -19.30 -5.50 -7.92
N ASN A 54 -19.01 -6.48 -8.76
CA ASN A 54 -19.31 -7.87 -8.49
C ASN A 54 -18.35 -8.42 -7.41
N TYR A 55 -18.69 -9.56 -6.80
CA TYR A 55 -17.86 -10.13 -5.72
C TYR A 55 -16.41 -10.37 -6.14
N VAL A 56 -16.21 -10.94 -7.32
CA VAL A 56 -14.87 -11.22 -7.88
C VAL A 56 -14.09 -9.92 -8.08
N GLU A 57 -14.73 -8.87 -8.61
CA GLU A 57 -14.08 -7.58 -8.84
C GLU A 57 -13.65 -6.92 -7.53
N ARG A 58 -14.45 -7.04 -6.46
CA ARG A 58 -14.05 -6.57 -5.13
C ARG A 58 -12.82 -7.31 -4.60
N VAL A 59 -12.81 -8.63 -4.70
CA VAL A 59 -11.69 -9.46 -4.21
C VAL A 59 -10.42 -9.16 -4.99
N VAL A 60 -10.49 -9.03 -6.31
CA VAL A 60 -9.33 -8.70 -7.15
C VAL A 60 -8.78 -7.32 -6.80
N LEU A 61 -9.64 -6.32 -6.60
CA LEU A 61 -9.19 -5.00 -6.17
C LEU A 61 -8.56 -5.00 -4.78
N GLU A 62 -9.13 -5.77 -3.84
CA GLU A 62 -8.57 -5.93 -2.50
C GLU A 62 -7.17 -6.55 -2.59
N ILE A 63 -6.98 -7.62 -3.37
CA ILE A 63 -5.68 -8.25 -3.59
C ILE A 63 -4.67 -7.24 -4.15
N ILE A 64 -5.04 -6.49 -5.19
CA ILE A 64 -4.15 -5.49 -5.80
C ILE A 64 -3.77 -4.40 -4.80
N GLU A 65 -4.71 -3.95 -3.99
CA GLU A 65 -4.46 -2.90 -3.01
C GLU A 65 -3.56 -3.40 -1.88
N THR A 66 -3.83 -4.60 -1.35
CA THR A 66 -2.99 -5.22 -0.33
C THR A 66 -1.60 -5.55 -0.87
N GLU A 67 -1.48 -5.93 -2.14
CA GLU A 67 -0.19 -6.22 -2.78
C GLU A 67 0.64 -4.94 -2.91
N ARG A 68 0.02 -3.82 -3.32
CA ARG A 68 0.71 -2.53 -3.38
C ARG A 68 1.22 -2.09 -2.01
N MET A 69 0.40 -2.25 -0.98
CA MET A 69 0.79 -1.95 0.39
C MET A 69 1.94 -2.86 0.84
N TYR A 70 1.86 -4.16 0.54
CA TYR A 70 2.90 -5.12 0.84
C TYR A 70 4.24 -4.77 0.18
N VAL A 71 4.24 -4.45 -1.12
CA VAL A 71 5.45 -4.03 -1.84
C VAL A 71 6.01 -2.72 -1.30
N GLN A 72 5.15 -1.78 -0.91
CA GLN A 72 5.58 -0.53 -0.28
C GLN A 72 6.22 -0.76 1.09
N ASP A 73 5.67 -1.67 1.90
CA ASP A 73 6.23 -2.04 3.19
C ASP A 73 7.57 -2.76 3.01
N LEU A 74 7.68 -3.70 2.06
CA LEU A 74 8.93 -4.36 1.69
C LEU A 74 10.02 -3.35 1.29
N ARG A 75 9.65 -2.37 0.47
CA ARG A 75 10.55 -1.28 0.08
C ARG A 75 11.07 -0.52 1.29
N SER A 76 10.22 -0.18 2.26
CA SER A 76 10.66 0.51 3.47
C SER A 76 11.66 -0.33 4.28
N ILE A 77 11.46 -1.65 4.35
CA ILE A 77 12.38 -2.56 5.04
C ILE A 77 13.74 -2.60 4.34
N VAL A 78 13.77 -2.70 3.01
CA VAL A 78 15.01 -2.77 2.22
C VAL A 78 15.73 -1.42 2.17
N GLU A 79 15.03 -0.34 1.81
CA GLU A 79 15.67 0.97 1.59
C GLU A 79 15.92 1.71 2.90
N ASP A 80 14.94 1.80 3.80
CA ASP A 80 15.05 2.64 5.00
C ASP A 80 15.78 1.93 6.15
N TYR A 81 15.48 0.65 6.39
CA TYR A 81 16.11 -0.11 7.48
C TYR A 81 17.42 -0.75 7.04
N LEU A 82 17.41 -1.60 6.01
CA LEU A 82 18.62 -2.33 5.60
C LEU A 82 19.66 -1.37 5.00
N GLY A 83 19.25 -0.48 4.09
CA GLY A 83 20.09 0.61 3.58
C GLY A 83 20.63 1.51 4.70
N GLY A 84 19.77 1.93 5.63
CA GLY A 84 20.16 2.75 6.78
C GLY A 84 21.19 2.09 7.71
N ILE A 85 21.08 0.78 7.95
CA ILE A 85 22.03 0.01 8.77
C ILE A 85 23.39 -0.08 8.10
N ILE A 86 23.40 -0.35 6.79
CA ILE A 86 24.64 -0.52 6.00
C ILE A 86 25.35 0.83 5.83
N ASP A 87 24.63 1.87 5.42
CA ASP A 87 25.22 3.16 5.06
C ASP A 87 25.69 3.97 6.26
N LYS A 88 24.93 3.96 7.36
CA LYS A 88 25.25 4.80 8.52
C LYS A 88 26.26 4.14 9.46
N HIS A 89 26.42 2.81 9.40
CA HIS A 89 27.23 2.03 10.36
C HIS A 89 26.94 2.36 11.85
N GLU A 90 25.82 3.04 12.14
CA GLU A 90 25.48 3.58 13.46
C GLU A 90 25.08 2.48 14.45
N LEU A 91 24.71 1.31 13.93
CA LEU A 91 24.32 0.15 14.72
C LEU A 91 25.45 -0.88 14.74
N PRO A 92 25.90 -1.35 15.92
CA PRO A 92 26.93 -2.37 16.04
C PRO A 92 26.36 -3.77 15.76
N MET A 93 25.79 -3.97 14.57
CA MET A 93 25.34 -5.28 14.11
C MET A 93 26.38 -5.89 13.19
N LYS A 94 26.69 -7.16 13.43
CA LYS A 94 27.50 -7.96 12.50
C LYS A 94 26.63 -8.39 11.30
N PRO A 95 27.23 -8.63 10.13
CA PRO A 95 26.50 -9.10 8.94
C PRO A 95 25.64 -10.34 9.21
N GLU A 96 26.09 -11.26 10.07
CA GLU A 96 25.33 -12.48 10.40
C GLU A 96 24.05 -12.17 11.17
N GLN A 97 24.03 -11.12 12.00
CA GLN A 97 22.84 -10.70 12.74
C GLN A 97 21.84 -10.00 11.81
N VAL A 98 22.33 -9.25 10.83
CA VAL A 98 21.50 -8.63 9.80
C VAL A 98 20.83 -9.70 8.94
N SER A 99 21.61 -10.69 8.48
CA SER A 99 21.07 -11.82 7.70
C SER A 99 20.09 -12.67 8.51
N ALA A 100 20.33 -12.91 9.80
CA ALA A 100 19.39 -13.63 10.65
C ALA A 100 18.08 -12.86 10.90
N LEU A 101 18.13 -11.52 10.92
CA LEU A 101 16.97 -10.66 11.18
C LEU A 101 16.10 -10.47 9.93
N PHE A 102 16.73 -10.22 8.78
CA PHE A 102 16.04 -9.88 7.54
C PHE A 102 15.94 -11.05 6.55
N GLY A 103 16.75 -12.10 6.70
CA GLY A 103 16.72 -13.27 5.83
C GLY A 103 16.92 -12.91 4.36
N ASN A 104 16.04 -13.41 3.51
CA ASN A 104 16.01 -13.20 2.06
C ASN A 104 15.01 -12.10 1.64
N ILE A 105 14.84 -11.05 2.46
CA ILE A 105 13.83 -10.02 2.22
C ILE A 105 14.05 -9.26 0.89
N GLU A 106 15.30 -9.06 0.45
CA GLU A 106 15.62 -8.43 -0.83
C GLU A 106 15.10 -9.27 -2.01
N ASP A 107 15.28 -10.59 -1.96
CA ASP A 107 14.77 -11.51 -2.99
C ASP A 107 13.23 -11.49 -3.06
N ILE A 108 12.58 -11.42 -1.88
CA ILE A 108 11.12 -11.32 -1.79
C ILE A 108 10.64 -9.98 -2.38
N TYR A 109 11.32 -8.88 -2.08
CA TYR A 109 10.98 -7.58 -2.66
C TYR A 109 11.14 -7.55 -4.18
N GLU A 110 12.26 -8.03 -4.70
CA GLU A 110 12.51 -8.04 -6.16
C GLU A 110 11.55 -8.98 -6.90
N LEU A 111 11.06 -10.05 -6.27
CA LEU A 111 10.03 -10.91 -6.85
C LEU A 111 8.67 -10.21 -7.01
N ASN A 112 8.31 -9.33 -6.07
CA ASN A 112 6.98 -8.69 -6.01
C ASN A 112 6.95 -7.26 -6.57
N ARG A 113 8.08 -6.75 -7.05
CA ARG A 113 8.23 -5.38 -7.55
C ARG A 113 7.64 -5.16 -8.95
#